data_AF-A0A7R6SWN0-F1
#
_entry.id   AF-A0A7R6SWN0-F1
#
_cell.length_a   1.000
_cell.length_b   1.000
_cell.length_c   1.000
_cell.angle_alpha   90.00
_cell.angle_beta   90.00
_cell.angle_gamma   90.00
#
_symmetry.space_group_name_H-M   'P 1'
#
loop_
_entity.id
_entity.type
_entity.pdbx_description
1 polymer ?
#
loop_
_entity_poly.entity_id
_entity_poly.type
_entity_poly.pdbx_seq_one_letter_code
_entity_poly.pdbx_strand_id
1 'polypeptide(L)'
;MIPWLHPTKLIFPDTSSALDEPDGLLAAGGDLSPKRLVAAYKHGIFPWFSQDDPILWWSPNPRCVLFPEQIHISRSMRKHLKKGRYRVSFDEAFADVIQACASTRQESTGTWISPEIQEAYIELHQQGVAHSVEVWDNEQLIGGLYGLGIGKLFFGESMFSFQVNASKVAFIALCKQLKIWGYPLIDCQVHNDHLESLGATNIPRDEFIHYIRQYIDTETHHPWSFSEHSATLGIES
;
A
#
# COMPACT_ATOMS: atom_id res chain seq x y z
N MET A 1 0.57 27.70 -6.14
CA MET A 1 0.09 27.27 -7.48
C MET A 1 0.86 26.01 -7.83
N ILE A 2 0.17 24.91 -8.13
CA ILE A 2 0.82 23.64 -8.49
C ILE A 2 1.01 23.53 -10.01
N PRO A 3 2.09 22.90 -10.49
CA PRO A 3 2.28 22.63 -11.91
C PRO A 3 1.32 21.56 -12.45
N TRP A 4 0.98 21.69 -13.73
CA TRP A 4 0.30 20.65 -14.49
C TRP A 4 1.32 19.77 -15.20
N LEU A 5 1.22 18.45 -15.02
CA LEU A 5 2.13 17.50 -15.63
C LEU A 5 1.90 17.39 -17.14
N HIS A 6 3.00 17.24 -17.87
CA HIS A 6 2.94 17.01 -19.30
C HIS A 6 2.33 15.62 -19.58
N PRO A 7 1.41 15.47 -20.56
CA PRO A 7 0.75 14.20 -20.85
C PRO A 7 1.68 13.03 -21.20
N THR A 8 2.87 13.30 -21.71
CA THR A 8 3.81 12.25 -22.17
C THR A 8 5.16 12.22 -21.45
N LYS A 9 5.46 13.20 -20.59
CA LYS A 9 6.73 13.20 -19.83
C LYS A 9 6.48 12.65 -18.43
N LEU A 10 7.34 11.73 -18.01
CA LEU A 10 7.31 11.08 -16.69
C LEU A 10 8.08 11.89 -15.63
N ILE A 11 8.16 13.21 -15.80
CA ILE A 11 8.93 14.10 -14.92
C ILE A 11 7.97 14.70 -13.90
N PHE A 12 8.29 14.53 -12.63
CA PHE A 12 7.60 15.16 -11.51
C PHE A 12 8.41 16.35 -10.96
N PRO A 13 7.75 17.36 -10.38
CA PRO A 13 8.43 18.40 -9.61
C PRO A 13 9.12 17.80 -8.38
N ASP A 14 10.12 18.50 -7.85
CA ASP A 14 10.77 18.09 -6.60
C ASP A 14 9.76 18.09 -5.45
N THR A 15 9.78 17.05 -4.61
CA THR A 15 8.82 16.90 -3.51
C THR A 15 8.95 18.01 -2.47
N SER A 16 10.10 18.70 -2.39
CA SER A 16 10.27 19.89 -1.55
C SER A 16 9.39 21.08 -1.96
N SER A 17 8.81 21.05 -3.17
CA SER A 17 7.92 22.09 -3.69
C SER A 17 6.42 21.82 -3.48
N ALA A 18 6.06 20.70 -2.83
CA ALA A 18 4.68 20.43 -2.47
C ALA A 18 4.14 21.50 -1.50
N LEU A 19 2.84 21.78 -1.59
CA LEU A 19 2.18 22.75 -0.72
C LEU A 19 2.13 22.26 0.74
N ASP A 20 2.17 23.20 1.68
CA ASP A 20 1.87 22.92 3.09
C ASP A 20 0.35 22.82 3.33
N GLU A 21 -0.46 23.53 2.53
CA GLU A 21 -1.91 23.50 2.58
C GLU A 21 -2.53 23.53 1.17
N PRO A 22 -3.29 22.49 0.76
CA PRO A 22 -3.44 21.20 1.45
C PRO A 22 -2.11 20.43 1.48
N ASP A 23 -1.79 19.81 2.62
CA ASP A 23 -0.50 19.16 2.86
C ASP A 23 -0.13 18.14 1.77
N GLY A 24 1.02 18.38 1.15
CA GLY A 24 1.61 17.47 0.20
C GLY A 24 1.13 17.61 -1.23
N LEU A 25 0.14 18.47 -1.54
CA LEU A 25 -0.32 18.63 -2.92
C LEU A 25 0.81 19.17 -3.81
N LEU A 26 1.20 18.39 -4.82
CA LEU A 26 2.43 18.65 -5.60
C LEU A 26 2.14 19.01 -7.06
N ALA A 27 1.23 18.29 -7.73
CA ALA A 27 0.96 18.49 -9.15
C ALA A 27 -0.44 18.01 -9.55
N ALA A 28 -0.90 18.45 -10.72
CA ALA A 28 -2.16 18.02 -11.32
C ALA A 28 -1.98 17.48 -12.75
N GLY A 29 -2.91 16.66 -13.22
CA GLY A 29 -2.96 16.14 -14.60
C GLY A 29 -1.96 15.02 -14.88
N GLY A 30 -1.62 14.83 -16.16
CA GLY A 30 -0.90 13.65 -16.64
C GLY A 30 -1.87 12.51 -17.00
N ASP A 31 -1.52 11.30 -16.59
CA ASP A 31 -2.26 10.05 -16.85
C ASP A 31 -2.04 9.06 -15.71
N LEU A 32 -2.69 7.89 -15.75
CA LEU A 32 -2.47 6.80 -14.78
C LEU A 32 -1.70 5.64 -15.41
N SER A 33 -0.90 5.90 -16.44
CA SER A 33 -0.13 4.82 -17.08
C SER A 33 0.80 4.16 -16.05
N PRO A 34 1.00 2.83 -16.11
CA PRO A 34 1.89 2.12 -15.17
C PRO A 34 3.28 2.74 -15.06
N LYS A 35 3.84 3.21 -16.19
CA LYS A 35 5.14 3.88 -16.23
C LYS A 35 5.16 5.17 -15.42
N ARG A 36 4.09 5.97 -15.47
CA ARG A 36 3.99 7.21 -14.69
C ARG A 36 3.76 6.92 -13.22
N LEU A 37 2.89 5.95 -12.89
CA LEU A 37 2.67 5.52 -11.51
C LEU A 37 3.99 5.08 -10.88
N VAL A 38 4.71 4.14 -11.51
CA VAL A 38 6.03 3.70 -11.02
C VAL A 38 6.98 4.89 -10.86
N ALA A 39 7.05 5.80 -11.84
CA ALA A 39 7.88 6.99 -11.72
C ALA A 39 7.49 7.86 -10.51
N ALA A 40 6.20 8.07 -10.27
CA ALA A 40 5.70 8.82 -9.12
C ALA A 40 6.16 8.17 -7.80
N TYR A 41 5.92 6.87 -7.62
CA TYR A 41 6.30 6.16 -6.39
C TYR A 41 7.82 6.15 -6.18
N LYS A 42 8.61 6.04 -7.25
CA LYS A 42 10.07 6.17 -7.18
C LYS A 42 10.54 7.56 -6.72
N HIS A 43 9.67 8.56 -6.75
CA HIS A 43 9.93 9.91 -6.24
C HIS A 43 9.18 10.21 -4.93
N GLY A 44 8.49 9.23 -4.34
CA GLY A 44 7.71 9.41 -3.11
C GLY A 44 6.36 10.08 -3.32
N ILE A 45 5.82 9.99 -4.53
CA ILE A 45 4.61 10.66 -4.97
C ILE A 45 3.53 9.61 -5.26
N PHE A 46 2.29 9.86 -4.86
CA PHE A 46 1.15 8.97 -5.15
C PHE A 46 -0.04 9.77 -5.69
N PRO A 47 -0.90 9.15 -6.54
CA PRO A 47 -2.12 9.77 -6.99
C PRO A 47 -3.21 9.67 -5.92
N TRP A 48 -3.97 10.75 -5.69
CA TRP A 48 -5.14 10.70 -4.84
C TRP A 48 -6.11 11.83 -5.19
N PHE A 49 -7.31 11.51 -5.68
CA PHE A 49 -8.26 12.50 -6.20
C PHE A 49 -9.68 11.95 -6.17
N SER A 50 -10.67 12.84 -6.18
CA SER A 50 -12.08 12.46 -6.29
C SER A 50 -12.47 12.27 -7.75
N GLN A 51 -13.59 11.59 -8.02
CA GLN A 51 -14.04 11.32 -9.40
C GLN A 51 -14.20 12.56 -10.29
N ASP A 52 -14.56 13.70 -9.71
CA ASP A 52 -14.75 14.97 -10.43
C ASP A 52 -13.48 15.85 -10.48
N ASP A 53 -12.42 15.44 -9.79
CA ASP A 53 -11.15 16.16 -9.76
C ASP A 53 -10.25 15.71 -10.92
N PRO A 54 -9.38 16.59 -11.45
CA PRO A 54 -8.25 16.11 -12.25
C PRO A 54 -7.37 15.18 -11.40
N ILE A 55 -6.53 14.36 -12.05
CA ILE A 55 -5.53 13.56 -11.34
C ILE A 55 -4.67 14.50 -10.48
N LEU A 56 -4.63 14.28 -9.17
CA LEU A 56 -3.80 15.03 -8.23
C LEU A 56 -2.71 14.13 -7.66
N TRP A 57 -1.51 14.68 -7.51
CA TRP A 57 -0.31 13.98 -7.06
C TRP A 57 0.21 14.58 -5.76
N TRP A 58 0.54 13.71 -4.81
CA TRP A 58 0.78 14.11 -3.41
C TRP A 58 2.11 13.59 -2.87
N SER A 59 2.72 14.37 -1.99
CA SER A 59 3.89 14.02 -1.19
C SER A 59 3.87 14.76 0.17
N PRO A 60 3.03 14.32 1.13
CA PRO A 60 2.78 14.98 2.42
C PRO A 60 4.01 15.05 3.32
N ASN A 61 3.96 15.99 4.27
CA ASN A 61 4.97 16.14 5.32
C ASN A 61 4.30 16.47 6.67
N PRO A 62 4.25 15.54 7.62
CA PRO A 62 5.01 14.29 7.68
C PRO A 62 4.46 13.18 6.78
N ARG A 63 5.29 12.16 6.52
CA ARG A 63 4.89 10.93 5.84
C ARG A 63 4.61 9.83 6.86
N CYS A 64 3.44 9.20 6.78
CA CYS A 64 3.09 8.05 7.61
C CYS A 64 3.74 6.79 7.05
N VAL A 65 4.41 6.02 7.91
CA VAL A 65 5.14 4.81 7.55
C VAL A 65 4.98 3.73 8.63
N LEU A 66 5.29 2.48 8.28
CA LEU A 66 5.45 1.41 9.24
C LEU A 66 6.73 0.63 8.99
N PHE A 67 7.52 0.46 10.04
CA PHE A 67 8.67 -0.46 10.02
C PHE A 67 8.16 -1.88 10.26
N PRO A 68 8.36 -2.84 9.34
CA PRO A 68 7.81 -4.20 9.49
C PRO A 68 8.19 -4.88 10.82
N GLU A 69 9.36 -4.54 11.38
CA GLU A 69 9.81 -5.06 12.68
C GLU A 69 9.08 -4.49 13.89
N GLN A 70 8.42 -3.34 13.74
CA GLN A 70 7.74 -2.60 14.80
C GLN A 70 6.22 -2.85 14.82
N ILE A 71 5.71 -3.77 13.98
CA ILE A 71 4.29 -4.13 13.94
C ILE A 71 3.73 -4.45 15.33
N HIS A 72 2.77 -3.64 15.77
CA HIS A 72 2.10 -3.83 17.05
C HIS A 72 0.96 -4.83 16.92
N ILE A 73 1.11 -6.00 17.55
CA ILE A 73 0.05 -7.00 17.61
C ILE A 73 -0.52 -7.02 19.03
N SER A 74 -1.76 -6.55 19.21
CA SER A 74 -2.40 -6.53 20.52
C SER A 74 -2.60 -7.94 21.09
N ARG A 75 -2.79 -8.06 22.41
CA ARG A 75 -3.03 -9.37 23.07
C ARG A 75 -4.28 -10.07 22.52
N SER A 76 -5.35 -9.31 22.26
CA SER A 76 -6.59 -9.86 21.66
C SER A 76 -6.34 -10.33 20.24
N MET A 77 -5.56 -9.58 19.45
CA MET A 77 -5.21 -9.98 18.09
C MET A 77 -4.34 -11.24 18.07
N ARG A 78 -3.35 -11.37 18.95
CA ARG A 78 -2.58 -12.63 19.09
C ARG A 78 -3.48 -13.83 19.39
N LYS A 79 -4.45 -13.68 20.29
CA LYS A 79 -5.44 -14.74 20.60
C LYS A 79 -6.31 -15.08 19.39
N HIS A 80 -6.72 -14.06 18.63
CA HIS A 80 -7.53 -14.23 17.43
C HIS A 80 -6.76 -15.00 16.34
N LEU A 81 -5.52 -14.60 16.06
CA LEU A 81 -4.63 -15.25 15.11
C LEU A 81 -4.35 -16.72 15.49
N LYS A 82 -4.13 -17.02 16.79
CA LYS A 82 -3.85 -18.39 17.28
C LYS A 82 -4.95 -19.41 17.03
N LYS A 83 -6.16 -18.97 16.67
CA LYS A 83 -7.24 -19.90 16.31
C LYS A 83 -6.99 -20.61 14.97
N GLY A 84 -6.06 -20.11 14.15
CA GLY A 84 -5.64 -20.76 12.91
C GLY A 84 -6.76 -20.93 11.88
N ARG A 85 -7.80 -20.09 11.93
CA ARG A 85 -9.01 -20.24 11.11
C ARG A 85 -8.82 -19.76 9.67
N TYR A 86 -7.97 -18.77 9.46
CA TYR A 86 -7.87 -18.08 8.17
C TYR A 86 -6.65 -18.54 7.39
N ARG A 87 -6.85 -18.72 6.10
CA ARG A 87 -5.77 -18.87 5.12
C ARG A 87 -5.39 -17.48 4.64
N VAL A 88 -4.09 -17.22 4.53
CA VAL A 88 -3.59 -15.99 3.90
C VAL A 88 -2.85 -16.39 2.64
N SER A 89 -2.97 -15.60 1.59
CA SER A 89 -2.19 -15.76 0.36
C SER A 89 -1.68 -14.40 -0.11
N PHE A 90 -0.84 -14.47 -1.15
CA PHE A 90 -0.38 -13.33 -1.90
C PHE A 90 -0.72 -13.56 -3.37
N ASP A 91 -1.11 -12.51 -4.08
CA ASP A 91 -1.28 -12.49 -5.53
C ASP A 91 -2.24 -13.56 -6.11
N GLU A 92 -3.13 -14.13 -5.28
CA GLU A 92 -4.11 -15.13 -5.76
C GLU A 92 -5.36 -14.47 -6.35
N ALA A 93 -5.73 -13.26 -5.89
CA ALA A 93 -6.98 -12.61 -6.26
C ALA A 93 -6.89 -11.07 -6.29
N PHE A 94 -5.84 -10.53 -6.92
CA PHE A 94 -5.58 -9.08 -6.95
C PHE A 94 -6.78 -8.24 -7.42
N ALA A 95 -7.43 -8.67 -8.51
CA ALA A 95 -8.59 -7.98 -9.06
C ALA A 95 -9.77 -7.93 -8.07
N ASP A 96 -10.02 -9.03 -7.35
CA ASP A 96 -11.08 -9.09 -6.33
C ASP A 96 -10.74 -8.21 -5.12
N VAL A 97 -9.45 -8.15 -4.73
CA VAL A 97 -8.98 -7.31 -3.62
C VAL A 97 -9.16 -5.82 -3.92
N ILE A 98 -8.74 -5.35 -5.10
CA ILE A 98 -8.86 -3.94 -5.45
C ILE A 98 -10.32 -3.53 -5.65
N GLN A 99 -11.14 -4.41 -6.24
CA GLN A 99 -12.59 -4.20 -6.35
C GLN A 99 -13.25 -4.10 -4.96
N ALA A 100 -12.92 -5.00 -4.04
CA ALA A 100 -13.46 -4.97 -2.68
C ALA A 100 -13.04 -3.70 -1.92
N CYS A 101 -11.79 -3.23 -2.10
CA CYS A 101 -11.33 -1.95 -1.55
C CYS A 101 -12.16 -0.77 -2.10
N ALA A 102 -12.47 -0.77 -3.40
CA ALA A 102 -13.29 0.28 -3.99
C ALA A 102 -14.72 0.29 -3.42
N SER A 103 -15.35 -0.89 -3.31
CA SER A 103 -16.73 -1.01 -2.82
C SER A 103 -16.88 -0.61 -1.34
N THR A 104 -15.98 -1.07 -0.45
CA THR A 104 -16.06 -0.73 0.99
C THR A 104 -15.88 0.77 1.25
N ARG A 105 -15.07 1.46 0.45
CA ARG A 105 -14.90 2.92 0.57
C ARG A 105 -16.10 3.69 0.05
N GLN A 106 -16.71 3.22 -1.05
CA GLN A 106 -17.91 3.82 -1.60
C GLN A 106 -19.04 3.88 -0.56
N GLU A 107 -19.20 2.84 0.25
CA GLU A 107 -20.22 2.78 1.30
C GLU A 107 -19.96 3.72 2.50
N SER A 108 -18.72 4.18 2.70
CA SER A 108 -18.34 4.99 3.88
C SER A 108 -18.13 6.47 3.57
N THR A 109 -17.37 6.81 2.52
CA THR A 109 -16.86 8.18 2.30
C THR A 109 -16.74 8.56 0.81
N GLY A 110 -17.14 7.68 -0.10
CA GLY A 110 -16.76 7.77 -1.52
C GLY A 110 -15.41 7.12 -1.77
N THR A 111 -15.15 6.65 -3.00
CA THR A 111 -13.91 5.95 -3.34
C THR A 111 -13.11 6.73 -4.38
N TRP A 112 -11.81 6.88 -4.12
CA TRP A 112 -10.83 7.37 -5.09
C TRP A 112 -10.39 6.26 -6.06
N ILE A 113 -10.75 5.00 -5.77
CA ILE A 113 -10.39 3.81 -6.55
C ILE A 113 -11.40 3.67 -7.70
N SER A 114 -11.33 4.60 -8.65
CA SER A 114 -12.14 4.60 -9.87
C SER A 114 -11.85 3.38 -10.75
N PRO A 115 -12.70 3.06 -11.75
CA PRO A 115 -12.39 1.99 -12.71
C PRO A 115 -11.03 2.15 -13.40
N GLU A 116 -10.61 3.39 -13.67
CA GLU A 116 -9.31 3.70 -14.30
C GLU A 116 -8.14 3.39 -13.35
N ILE A 117 -8.29 3.67 -12.05
CA ILE A 117 -7.32 3.25 -11.03
C ILE A 117 -7.28 1.72 -10.94
N GLN A 118 -8.43 1.05 -10.95
CA GLN A 118 -8.47 -0.41 -10.90
C GLN A 118 -7.71 -1.03 -12.09
N GLU A 119 -7.97 -0.55 -13.31
CA GLU A 119 -7.30 -1.00 -14.53
C GLU A 119 -5.78 -0.78 -14.45
N ALA A 120 -5.34 0.42 -14.05
CA ALA A 120 -3.92 0.76 -13.97
C ALA A 120 -3.16 -0.13 -12.96
N TYR A 121 -3.75 -0.41 -11.80
CA TYR A 121 -3.11 -1.25 -10.78
C TYR A 121 -3.18 -2.74 -11.11
N ILE A 122 -4.22 -3.20 -11.82
CA ILE A 122 -4.26 -4.56 -12.38
C ILE A 122 -3.17 -4.73 -13.44
N GLU A 123 -2.92 -3.73 -14.29
CA GLU A 123 -1.81 -3.76 -15.24
C GLU A 123 -0.46 -3.78 -14.51
N LEU A 124 -0.29 -3.00 -13.44
CA LEU A 124 0.90 -3.05 -12.58
C LEU A 124 1.09 -4.41 -11.91
N HIS A 125 0.00 -5.08 -11.52
CA HIS A 125 0.06 -6.42 -10.97
C HIS A 125 0.56 -7.43 -12.01
N GLN A 126 0.04 -7.37 -13.25
CA GLN A 126 0.51 -8.21 -14.36
C GLN A 126 1.98 -7.96 -14.71
N GLN A 127 2.49 -6.75 -14.45
CA GLN A 127 3.91 -6.39 -14.61
C GLN A 127 4.79 -6.82 -13.41
N GLY A 128 4.21 -7.43 -12.37
CA GLY A 128 4.92 -7.87 -11.17
C GLY A 128 5.33 -6.73 -10.24
N VAL A 129 4.61 -5.60 -10.28
CA VAL A 129 4.87 -4.40 -9.46
C VAL A 129 3.83 -4.25 -8.35
N ALA A 130 2.55 -4.48 -8.65
CA ALA A 130 1.48 -4.43 -7.67
C ALA A 130 1.21 -5.82 -7.10
N HIS A 131 1.02 -5.88 -5.79
CA HIS A 131 0.84 -7.13 -5.06
C HIS A 131 -0.33 -7.02 -4.08
N SER A 132 -1.02 -8.13 -3.89
CA SER A 132 -2.12 -8.25 -2.96
C SER A 132 -1.82 -9.25 -1.85
N VAL A 133 -2.51 -9.07 -0.73
CA VAL A 133 -2.60 -10.04 0.36
C VAL A 133 -4.05 -10.34 0.60
N GLU A 134 -4.42 -11.60 0.48
CA GLU A 134 -5.79 -12.06 0.65
C GLU A 134 -5.96 -12.79 1.98
N VAL A 135 -7.11 -12.62 2.62
CA VAL A 135 -7.51 -13.38 3.81
C VAL A 135 -8.77 -14.14 3.50
N TRP A 136 -8.70 -15.46 3.66
CA TRP A 136 -9.76 -16.39 3.31
C TRP A 136 -10.30 -17.10 4.55
N ASP A 137 -11.62 -17.27 4.58
CA ASP A 137 -12.31 -18.21 5.46
C ASP A 137 -12.85 -19.33 4.57
N ASN A 138 -12.14 -20.45 4.54
CA ASN A 138 -12.24 -21.46 3.48
C ASN A 138 -11.94 -20.88 2.08
N GLU A 139 -12.91 -20.90 1.17
CA GLU A 139 -12.81 -20.37 -0.19
C GLU A 139 -13.34 -18.92 -0.31
N GLN A 140 -13.87 -18.35 0.78
CA GLN A 140 -14.43 -17.01 0.76
C GLN A 140 -13.38 -15.96 1.08
N LEU A 141 -13.21 -14.98 0.20
CA LEU A 141 -12.40 -13.79 0.45
C LEU A 141 -13.11 -12.88 1.48
N ILE A 142 -12.49 -12.69 2.65
CA ILE A 142 -13.10 -11.96 3.78
C ILE A 142 -12.38 -10.66 4.14
N GLY A 143 -11.22 -10.42 3.55
CA GLY A 143 -10.43 -9.22 3.75
C GLY A 143 -9.13 -9.29 2.97
N GLY A 144 -8.41 -8.19 2.92
CA GLY A 144 -7.16 -8.11 2.19
C GLY A 144 -6.67 -6.70 2.05
N LEU A 145 -5.55 -6.56 1.36
CA LEU A 145 -4.94 -5.29 1.00
C LEU A 145 -4.18 -5.44 -0.31
N TYR A 146 -3.89 -4.30 -0.94
CA TYR A 146 -2.95 -4.26 -2.06
C TYR A 146 -1.97 -3.10 -1.90
N GLY A 147 -0.86 -3.19 -2.61
CA GLY A 147 0.17 -2.17 -2.65
C GLY A 147 1.18 -2.43 -3.76
N LEU A 148 2.22 -1.60 -3.82
CA LEU A 148 3.30 -1.72 -4.81
C LEU A 148 4.59 -2.17 -4.14
N GLY A 149 5.21 -3.21 -4.66
CA GLY A 149 6.56 -3.64 -4.29
C GLY A 149 7.58 -3.05 -5.26
N ILE A 150 8.24 -1.95 -4.89
CA ILE A 150 9.25 -1.30 -5.75
C ILE A 150 10.57 -1.25 -5.00
N GLY A 151 11.55 -1.96 -5.55
CA GLY A 151 12.79 -2.22 -4.85
C GLY A 151 12.54 -2.94 -3.53
N LYS A 152 13.17 -2.47 -2.45
CA LYS A 152 12.93 -2.96 -1.08
C LYS A 152 11.89 -2.17 -0.30
N LEU A 153 11.04 -1.37 -0.95
CA LEU A 153 9.96 -0.63 -0.29
C LEU A 153 8.60 -1.20 -0.69
N PHE A 154 7.66 -1.19 0.24
CA PHE A 154 6.26 -1.53 -0.05
C PHE A 154 5.37 -0.30 0.16
N PHE A 155 4.63 0.08 -0.87
CA PHE A 155 3.72 1.22 -0.83
C PHE A 155 2.29 0.69 -0.65
N GLY A 156 1.73 0.77 0.55
CA GLY A 156 0.42 0.20 0.85
C GLY A 156 -0.69 1.13 0.36
N GLU A 157 -1.62 0.66 -0.46
CA GLU A 157 -2.60 1.55 -1.11
C GLU A 157 -3.94 1.56 -0.37
N SER A 158 -4.55 0.39 -0.22
CA SER A 158 -5.80 0.25 0.50
C SER A 158 -5.97 -1.16 1.03
N MET A 159 -6.87 -1.29 2.00
CA MET A 159 -7.28 -2.55 2.59
C MET A 159 -8.80 -2.57 2.76
N PHE A 160 -9.37 -3.76 2.88
CA PHE A 160 -10.79 -3.98 3.14
C PHE A 160 -11.01 -5.11 4.14
N SER A 161 -12.18 -5.13 4.77
CA SER A 161 -12.53 -6.12 5.78
C SER A 161 -14.04 -6.39 5.73
N PHE A 162 -14.45 -7.58 5.27
CA PHE A 162 -15.84 -8.05 5.35
C PHE A 162 -16.13 -8.80 6.66
N GLN A 163 -15.09 -9.32 7.31
CA GLN A 163 -15.16 -9.84 8.67
C GLN A 163 -14.28 -9.04 9.63
N VAL A 164 -14.62 -9.06 10.92
CA VAL A 164 -13.86 -8.37 11.97
C VAL A 164 -12.40 -8.85 11.99
N ASN A 165 -11.47 -7.89 11.99
CA ASN A 165 -10.01 -8.08 11.96
C ASN A 165 -9.41 -8.65 10.68
N ALA A 166 -10.17 -8.93 9.62
CA ALA A 166 -9.60 -9.53 8.40
C ALA A 166 -8.51 -8.65 7.76
N SER A 167 -8.71 -7.33 7.65
CA SER A 167 -7.65 -6.42 7.17
C SER A 167 -6.41 -6.40 8.07
N LYS A 168 -6.60 -6.50 9.40
CA LYS A 168 -5.48 -6.62 10.37
C LYS A 168 -4.71 -7.92 10.19
N VAL A 169 -5.40 -9.03 9.90
CA VAL A 169 -4.74 -10.31 9.58
C VAL A 169 -3.87 -10.14 8.34
N ALA A 170 -4.40 -9.56 7.27
CA ALA A 170 -3.67 -9.31 6.02
C ALA A 170 -2.41 -8.46 6.28
N PHE A 171 -2.58 -7.34 6.98
CA PHE A 171 -1.49 -6.40 7.24
C PHE A 171 -0.41 -6.98 8.16
N ILE A 172 -0.79 -7.73 9.19
CA ILE A 172 0.18 -8.43 10.06
C ILE A 172 0.96 -9.49 9.27
N ALA A 173 0.28 -10.24 8.40
CA ALA A 173 0.92 -11.24 7.55
C ALA A 173 1.93 -10.59 6.60
N LEU A 174 1.53 -9.49 5.93
CA LEU A 174 2.41 -8.67 5.12
C LEU A 174 3.65 -8.23 5.91
N CYS A 175 3.48 -7.59 7.07
CA CYS A 175 4.60 -7.08 7.87
C CYS A 175 5.58 -8.20 8.25
N LYS A 176 5.07 -9.35 8.69
CA LYS A 176 5.92 -10.51 9.01
C LYS A 176 6.70 -11.00 7.79
N GLN A 177 6.04 -11.10 6.64
CA GLN A 177 6.67 -11.59 5.43
C GLN A 177 7.68 -10.60 4.85
N LEU A 178 7.34 -9.31 4.83
CA LEU A 178 8.22 -8.22 4.44
C LEU A 178 9.47 -8.16 5.33
N LYS A 179 9.34 -8.39 6.64
CA LYS A 179 10.49 -8.55 7.54
C LYS A 179 11.39 -9.71 7.12
N ILE A 180 10.83 -10.88 6.82
CA ILE A 180 11.60 -12.05 6.36
C ILE A 180 12.31 -11.74 5.03
N TRP A 181 11.64 -11.03 4.13
CA TRP A 181 12.21 -10.58 2.87
C TRP A 181 13.13 -9.36 3.00
N GLY A 182 13.34 -8.81 4.19
CA GLY A 182 14.27 -7.70 4.42
C GLY A 182 13.80 -6.35 3.86
N TYR A 183 12.50 -6.10 3.80
CA TYR A 183 11.97 -4.77 3.53
C TYR A 183 12.11 -3.91 4.80
N PRO A 184 12.71 -2.71 4.72
CA PRO A 184 12.89 -1.85 5.89
C PRO A 184 11.64 -1.03 6.21
N LEU A 185 10.76 -0.80 5.22
CA LEU A 185 9.70 0.20 5.34
C LEU A 185 8.47 -0.14 4.49
N ILE A 186 7.30 0.14 5.06
CA ILE A 186 6.01 0.22 4.40
C ILE A 186 5.61 1.70 4.39
N ASP A 187 5.34 2.27 3.21
CA ASP A 187 4.70 3.58 3.08
C ASP A 187 3.20 3.44 3.34
N CYS A 188 2.70 4.24 4.27
CA CYS A 188 1.30 4.33 4.66
C CYS A 188 0.68 5.68 4.27
N GLN A 189 1.42 6.51 3.53
CA GLN A 189 1.04 7.83 3.04
C GLN A 189 0.59 8.79 4.14
N VAL A 190 -0.69 8.72 4.51
CA VAL A 190 -1.36 9.60 5.46
C VAL A 190 -1.72 8.84 6.72
N HIS A 191 -1.48 9.47 7.86
CA HIS A 191 -1.81 8.90 9.17
C HIS A 191 -3.31 8.61 9.31
N ASN A 192 -3.61 7.53 10.04
CA ASN A 192 -4.91 7.31 10.64
C ASN A 192 -4.77 6.45 11.91
N ASP A 193 -5.74 6.58 12.81
CA ASP A 193 -5.75 5.88 14.11
C ASP A 193 -5.67 4.34 13.98
N HIS A 194 -6.19 3.78 12.88
CA HIS A 194 -6.15 2.35 12.64
C HIS A 194 -4.72 1.86 12.43
N LEU A 195 -3.96 2.53 11.56
CA LEU A 195 -2.56 2.21 11.28
C LEU A 195 -1.65 2.52 12.46
N GLU A 196 -1.88 3.61 13.18
CA GLU A 196 -1.14 3.92 14.41
C GLU A 196 -1.31 2.81 15.45
N SER A 197 -2.53 2.27 15.61
CA SER A 197 -2.77 1.14 16.51
C SER A 197 -2.00 -0.14 16.14
N LEU A 198 -1.51 -0.23 14.90
CA LEU A 198 -0.68 -1.30 14.36
C LEU A 198 0.82 -0.95 14.38
N GLY A 199 1.20 0.22 14.90
CA GLY A 199 2.60 0.66 15.02
C GLY A 199 3.08 1.55 13.89
N ALA A 200 2.18 2.10 13.07
CA ALA A 200 2.56 3.14 12.11
C ALA A 200 2.97 4.42 12.85
N THR A 201 3.90 5.17 12.25
CA THR A 201 4.44 6.41 12.81
C THR A 201 4.69 7.41 11.69
N ASN A 202 4.87 8.67 12.07
CA ASN A 202 5.13 9.76 11.14
C ASN A 202 6.63 10.08 11.13
N ILE A 203 7.22 10.15 9.94
CA ILE A 203 8.59 10.65 9.74
C ILE A 203 8.58 11.90 8.86
N PRO A 204 9.58 12.79 8.94
CA PRO A 204 9.72 13.89 8.00
C PRO A 204 9.79 13.37 6.56
N ARG A 205 9.20 14.10 5.62
CA ARG A 205 9.26 13.74 4.19
C ARG A 205 10.68 13.51 3.69
N ASP A 206 11.63 14.32 4.11
CA ASP A 206 13.03 14.20 3.69
C ASP A 206 13.68 12.88 4.17
N GLU A 207 13.27 12.38 5.34
CA GLU A 207 13.67 11.07 5.85
C GLU A 207 13.06 9.96 4.99
N PHE A 208 11.78 10.08 4.62
CA PHE A 208 11.14 9.13 3.70
C PHE A 208 11.84 9.10 2.32
N ILE A 209 12.18 10.27 1.76
CA ILE A 209 12.93 10.38 0.50
C ILE A 209 14.33 9.76 0.63
N HIS A 210 14.95 9.81 1.81
CA HIS A 210 16.20 9.10 2.07
C HIS A 210 16.03 7.58 1.93
N TYR A 211 14.97 6.99 2.51
CA TYR A 211 14.64 5.58 2.30
C TYR A 211 14.42 5.24 0.83
N ILE A 212 13.69 6.07 0.08
CA ILE A 212 13.52 5.89 -1.37
C ILE A 212 14.86 5.81 -2.08
N ARG A 213 15.71 6.84 -1.91
CA ARG A 213 17.03 6.88 -2.57
C ARG A 213 17.90 5.67 -2.23
N GLN A 214 17.77 5.14 -1.02
CA GLN A 214 18.56 4.00 -0.56
C GLN A 214 18.05 2.66 -1.10
N TYR A 215 16.72 2.47 -1.23
CA TYR A 215 16.12 1.14 -1.41
C TYR A 215 15.36 0.92 -2.72
N ILE A 216 15.00 1.99 -3.46
CA ILE A 216 14.07 1.90 -4.60
C ILE A 216 14.59 1.09 -5.80
N ASP A 217 15.92 1.05 -5.99
CA ASP A 217 16.57 0.31 -7.08
C ASP A 217 17.20 -1.02 -6.60
N THR A 218 16.87 -1.46 -5.38
CA THR A 218 17.32 -2.76 -4.88
C THR A 218 16.57 -3.89 -5.59
N GLU A 219 17.29 -4.77 -6.29
CA GLU A 219 16.68 -5.96 -6.89
C GLU A 219 16.10 -6.90 -5.82
N THR A 220 14.92 -7.47 -6.09
CA THR A 220 14.25 -8.43 -5.21
C THR A 220 14.04 -9.76 -5.92
N HIS A 221 14.35 -10.85 -5.22
CA HIS A 221 14.18 -12.21 -5.71
C HIS A 221 13.38 -13.00 -4.68
N HIS A 222 12.08 -12.73 -4.61
CA HIS A 222 11.15 -13.50 -3.82
C HIS A 222 9.83 -13.64 -4.60
N PRO A 223 9.05 -14.71 -4.35
CA PRO A 223 7.99 -15.12 -5.26
C PRO A 223 6.65 -14.41 -5.03
N TRP A 224 6.56 -13.45 -4.10
CA TRP A 224 5.27 -12.98 -3.59
C TRP A 224 4.34 -14.13 -3.22
N SER A 225 4.87 -15.09 -2.48
CA SER A 225 4.13 -16.22 -1.93
C SER A 225 4.79 -16.70 -0.64
N PHE A 226 4.01 -17.33 0.24
CA PHE A 226 4.57 -17.95 1.43
C PHE A 226 5.52 -19.09 1.04
N SER A 227 6.67 -19.20 1.72
CA SER A 227 7.46 -20.42 1.67
C SER A 227 6.59 -21.60 2.15
N GLU A 228 6.80 -22.82 1.62
CA GLU A 228 5.96 -24.00 1.91
C GLU A 228 5.76 -24.30 3.42
N HIS A 229 6.62 -23.75 4.28
CA HIS A 229 6.55 -23.89 5.75
C HIS A 229 5.74 -22.79 6.47
N SER A 230 5.20 -21.80 5.75
CA SER A 230 4.65 -20.55 6.33
C SER A 230 3.18 -20.26 6.00
N ALA A 231 2.48 -21.18 5.31
CA ALA A 231 1.08 -21.00 4.88
C ALA A 231 0.08 -20.82 6.05
N THR A 232 0.45 -21.25 7.26
CA THR A 232 -0.27 -20.93 8.48
C THR A 232 0.44 -19.73 9.09
N LEU A 233 -0.21 -18.56 9.14
CA LEU A 233 0.25 -17.34 9.84
C LEU A 233 1.20 -17.72 10.98
N GLY A 234 2.51 -17.58 10.75
CA GLY A 234 3.56 -18.08 11.64
C GLY A 234 3.47 -17.45 13.01
N ILE A 235 2.59 -17.98 13.86
CA ILE A 235 2.46 -17.68 15.28
C ILE A 235 3.09 -18.86 16.00
N GLU A 236 4.30 -19.22 15.60
CA GLU A 236 5.18 -19.88 16.55
C GLU A 236 5.50 -18.86 17.65
N SER A 237 5.43 -19.38 18.87
CA SER A 237 5.41 -18.68 20.16
C SER A 237 6.53 -17.68 20.36
#